data_AF-A0A1J3GQQ2-F1
#
_entry.id   AF-A0A1J3GQQ2-F1
#
_cell.length_a   1.000
_cell.length_b   1.000
_cell.length_c   1.000
_cell.angle_alpha   90.00
_cell.angle_beta   90.00
_cell.angle_gamma   90.00
#
_symmetry.space_group_name_H-M   'P 1'
#
loop_
_entity.id
_entity.type
_entity.pdbx_description
1 polymer ?
#
loop_
_entity_poly.entity_id
_entity_poly.type
_entity_poly.pdbx_seq_one_letter_code
_entity_poly.pdbx_strand_id
1 'polypeptide(L)'
;FGVLILEMFTGKRPTNELFGGSCTLHSYTKSALPEKVLDIADQSILHNGLRVGFLVVECLTLVLEVGLKCCEEYPTNRLATSVA
;
A
#
# COMPACT_ATOMS: atom_id res chain seq x y z
N PHE A 1 4.95 -10.54 -2.45
CA PHE A 1 3.94 -10.26 -1.42
C PHE A 1 3.63 -8.76 -1.33
N GLY A 2 4.62 -7.89 -1.16
CA GLY A 2 4.35 -6.44 -1.02
C GLY A 2 3.54 -5.81 -2.16
N VAL A 3 3.83 -6.13 -3.43
CA VAL A 3 3.08 -5.60 -4.58
C VAL A 3 1.59 -5.94 -4.48
N LEU A 4 1.26 -7.16 -4.06
CA LEU A 4 -0.12 -7.60 -3.90
C LEU A 4 -0.82 -6.84 -2.76
N ILE A 5 -0.13 -6.58 -1.64
CA ILE A 5 -0.66 -5.73 -0.58
C ILE A 5 -0.97 -4.34 -1.15
N LEU A 6 0.00 -3.72 -1.82
CA LEU A 6 -0.18 -2.38 -2.38
C LEU A 6 -1.33 -2.34 -3.39
N GLU A 7 -1.42 -3.33 -4.27
CA GLU A 7 -2.48 -3.44 -5.27
C GLU A 7 -3.86 -3.61 -4.63
N MET A 8 -4.00 -4.47 -3.62
CA MET A 8 -5.26 -4.71 -2.92
C MET A 8 -5.76 -3.47 -2.19
N PHE A 9 -4.87 -2.75 -1.49
CA PHE A 9 -5.28 -1.62 -0.64
C PHE A 9 -5.42 -0.30 -1.39
N THR A 10 -4.77 -0.16 -2.56
CA THR A 10 -4.92 1.04 -3.40
C THR A 10 -5.91 0.86 -4.55
N GLY A 11 -6.27 -0.39 -4.88
CA GLY A 11 -7.08 -0.70 -6.06
C GLY A 11 -6.35 -0.48 -7.38
N LYS A 12 -5.03 -0.24 -7.34
CA LYS A 12 -4.21 0.09 -8.52
C LYS A 12 -3.32 -1.08 -8.90
N ARG A 13 -3.48 -1.56 -10.13
CA ARG A 13 -2.56 -2.54 -10.72
C ARG A 13 -1.17 -1.93 -10.89
N PRO A 14 -0.07 -2.71 -10.72
CA PRO A 14 1.29 -2.20 -10.95
C PRO A 14 1.52 -1.68 -12.38
N THR A 15 0.74 -2.17 -13.34
CA THR A 15 0.77 -1.79 -14.76
C THR A 15 -0.34 -0.79 -15.13
N ASN A 16 -0.95 -0.12 -14.15
CA ASN A 16 -1.94 0.91 -14.42
C ASN A 16 -1.30 2.05 -15.24
N GLU A 17 -2.04 2.62 -16.19
CA GLU A 17 -1.59 3.70 -17.08
C GLU A 17 -1.13 4.96 -16.34
N LEU A 18 -1.57 5.15 -15.09
CA LEU A 18 -1.09 6.18 -14.17
C LEU A 18 0.42 6.07 -13.89
N PHE A 19 0.99 4.88 -14.07
CA PHE A 19 2.39 4.58 -13.78
C PHE A 19 3.20 4.53 -15.08
N GLY A 20 4.30 5.29 -15.10
CA GLY A 20 5.15 5.45 -16.27
C GLY A 20 6.47 6.13 -15.91
N GLY A 21 7.49 5.91 -16.74
CA GLY A 21 8.86 6.39 -16.45
C GLY A 21 9.39 5.79 -15.15
N SER A 22 9.74 6.66 -14.19
CA SER A 22 10.20 6.26 -12.86
C SER A 22 9.08 6.12 -11.82
N CYS A 23 7.83 6.44 -12.17
CA CYS A 23 6.71 6.30 -11.25
C CYS A 23 6.21 4.85 -11.24
N THR A 24 6.21 4.24 -10.05
CA THR A 24 5.74 2.87 -9.80
C THR A 24 4.65 2.89 -8.73
N LEU A 25 3.93 1.79 -8.58
CA LEU A 25 2.99 1.60 -7.46
C LEU A 25 3.69 1.81 -6.11
N HIS A 26 4.93 1.36 -5.96
CA HIS A 26 5.73 1.55 -4.74
C HIS A 26 6.01 3.03 -4.46
N SER A 27 6.55 3.77 -5.44
CA SER A 27 6.87 5.20 -5.26
C SER A 27 5.61 6.04 -5.07
N TYR A 28 4.52 5.70 -5.77
CA TYR A 28 3.20 6.33 -5.60
C TYR A 28 2.70 6.17 -4.17
N THR A 29 2.67 4.93 -3.65
CA THR A 29 2.26 4.68 -2.26
C THR A 29 3.19 5.39 -1.29
N LYS A 30 4.51 5.30 -1.47
CA LYS A 30 5.49 5.94 -0.58
C LYS A 30 5.30 7.45 -0.51
N SER A 31 4.93 8.11 -1.61
CA SER A 31 4.73 9.56 -1.66
C SER A 31 3.45 10.04 -0.96
N ALA A 32 2.52 9.13 -0.66
CA ALA A 32 1.25 9.44 -0.04
C ALA A 32 1.22 9.20 1.47
N LEU A 33 2.21 8.49 2.03
CA LEU A 33 2.22 8.18 3.46
C LEU A 33 2.96 9.24 4.28
N PRO A 34 2.50 9.51 5.52
CA PRO A 34 1.20 9.09 6.09
C PRO A 34 0.03 10.03 5.73
N GLU A 35 0.29 11.26 5.27
CA GLU A 35 -0.71 12.34 5.26
C GLU A 35 -1.85 12.16 4.26
N LYS A 36 -1.62 11.39 3.19
CA LYS A 36 -2.55 11.20 2.06
C LYS A 36 -2.98 9.75 1.90
N VAL A 37 -2.95 8.98 2.99
CA VAL A 37 -3.26 7.54 2.94
C VAL A 37 -4.67 7.25 2.42
N LEU A 38 -5.63 8.11 2.74
CA LEU A 38 -7.03 7.99 2.29
C LEU A 38 -7.20 8.31 0.80
N ASP A 39 -6.37 9.21 0.25
CA ASP A 39 -6.44 9.64 -1.15
C ASP A 39 -6.04 8.52 -2.11
N ILE A 40 -5.18 7.61 -1.64
CA ILE A 40 -4.66 6.50 -2.44
C ILE A 40 -5.37 5.17 -2.16
N ALA A 41 -6.20 5.10 -1.13
CA ALA A 41 -6.91 3.90 -0.74
C ALA A 41 -8.02 3.55 -1.73
N ASP A 42 -8.25 2.25 -1.92
CA ASP A 42 -9.40 1.78 -2.69
C ASP A 42 -10.71 2.22 -2.01
N GLN A 43 -11.57 2.89 -2.78
CA GLN A 43 -12.83 3.45 -2.26
C GLN A 43 -13.78 2.36 -1.73
N SER A 44 -13.69 1.13 -2.25
CA SER A 44 -14.46 -0.01 -1.73
C SER A 44 -14.05 -0.38 -0.30
N ILE A 45 -12.78 -0.17 0.08
CA ILE A 45 -12.30 -0.40 1.44
C ILE A 45 -12.85 0.67 2.38
N LEU A 46 -12.90 1.92 1.93
CA LEU A 46 -13.48 3.04 2.68
C LEU A 46 -15.00 2.87 2.86
N HIS A 47 -15.69 2.33 1.85
CA HIS A 47 -17.13 2.11 1.88
C HIS A 47 -17.55 0.84 2.65
N ASN A 48 -16.75 -0.24 2.63
CA ASN A 48 -17.12 -1.54 3.21
C ASN A 48 -16.43 -1.87 4.54
N GLY A 49 -15.17 -1.47 4.72
CA GLY A 49 -14.26 -2.11 5.68
C GLY A 49 -14.32 -1.57 7.11
N LEU A 50 -14.75 -0.33 7.30
CA LEU A 50 -14.54 0.38 8.56
C LEU A 50 -15.80 1.07 9.04
N ARG A 51 -16.81 0.24 9.29
CA ARG A 51 -18.05 0.66 9.96
C ARG A 51 -17.70 1.16 11.36
N VAL A 52 -17.55 2.48 11.47
CA VAL A 52 -17.79 3.29 12.68
C VAL A 52 -16.94 2.90 13.90
N GLY A 53 -15.81 3.59 14.11
CA GLY A 53 -15.09 3.62 15.39
C GLY A 53 -13.65 3.10 15.39
N PHE A 54 -13.15 2.58 14.27
CA PHE A 54 -11.77 2.11 14.13
C PHE A 54 -10.93 3.10 13.32
N LEU A 55 -9.64 3.24 13.65
CA LEU A 55 -8.70 4.16 13.01
C LEU A 55 -8.28 3.59 11.64
N VAL A 56 -9.20 3.68 10.66
CA VAL A 56 -9.02 3.34 9.23
C VAL A 56 -7.63 3.75 8.74
N VAL A 57 -7.29 5.00 9.03
CA VAL A 57 -6.06 5.66 8.61
C VAL A 57 -4.86 4.92 9.17
N GLU A 58 -4.87 4.56 10.46
CA GLU A 58 -3.74 3.87 11.09
C GLU A 58 -3.52 2.49 10.49
N CYS A 59 -4.59 1.70 10.29
CA CYS A 59 -4.40 0.38 9.68
C CYS A 59 -4.00 0.44 8.22
N LEU A 60 -4.53 1.40 7.45
CA LEU A 60 -4.08 1.63 6.08
C LEU A 60 -2.61 2.03 6.06
N THR A 61 -2.18 2.92 6.95
CA THR A 61 -0.78 3.31 7.09
C THR A 61 0.09 2.09 7.40
N LEU A 62 -0.25 1.32 8.44
CA LEU A 62 0.52 0.14 8.84
C LEU A 62 0.61 -0.92 7.73
N VAL A 63 -0.51 -1.23 7.07
CA VAL A 63 -0.51 -2.27 6.03
C VAL A 63 0.25 -1.82 4.79
N LEU A 64 0.16 -0.54 4.41
CA LEU A 64 0.91 0.02 3.29
C LEU A 64 2.40 0.13 3.62
N GLU A 65 2.79 0.46 4.85
CA GLU A 65 4.19 0.39 5.31
C GLU A 65 4.75 -1.02 5.20
N VAL A 66 3.99 -2.04 5.61
CA VAL A 66 4.37 -3.45 5.41
C VAL A 66 4.52 -3.76 3.92
N GLY A 67 3.58 -3.32 3.09
CA GLY A 67 3.64 -3.48 1.63
C GLY A 67 4.90 -2.85 1.01
N LEU A 68 5.24 -1.62 1.42
CA LEU A 68 6.45 -0.91 0.98
C LEU A 68 7.72 -1.65 1.41
N LYS A 69 7.81 -2.05 2.68
CA LYS A 69 8.95 -2.81 3.20
C LYS A 69 9.11 -4.16 2.49
N CYS A 70 8.02 -4.85 2.18
CA CYS A 70 8.06 -6.12 1.45
C CYS A 70 8.51 -5.98 -0.02
N CYS A 71 8.52 -4.74 -0.55
CA CYS A 71 8.86 -4.43 -1.93
C CYS A 71 10.00 -3.43 -2.08
N GLU A 72 10.86 -3.33 -1.08
CA GLU A 72 12.14 -2.64 -1.21
C GLU A 72 12.96 -3.21 -2.38
N GLU A 73 13.69 -2.35 -3.07
CA GLU A 73 14.49 -2.71 -4.24
C GLU A 73 15.51 -3.80 -3.88
N TYR A 74 16.26 -3.56 -2.81
CA TYR A 74 17.28 -4.48 -2.31
C TYR A 74 16.66 -5.61 -1.46
N PRO A 75 16.91 -6.89 -1.78
CA PRO A 75 16.35 -8.02 -1.04
C PRO A 75 16.64 -8.00 0.46
N THR A 76 17.83 -7.55 0.86
CA THR A 76 18.25 -7.45 2.27
C THR A 76 17.46 -6.44 3.09
N ASN A 77 16.80 -5.48 2.42
CA ASN A 77 15.97 -4.46 3.08
C ASN A 77 14.51 -4.90 3.19
N ARG A 78 14.14 -6.01 2.54
CA ARG A 78 12.77 -6.52 2.57
C ARG A 78 12.44 -7.13 3.92
N LEU A 79 11.22 -6.89 4.39
CA LEU A 79 10.73 -7.52 5.62
C LEU A 79 10.77 -9.04 5.48
N ALA A 80 11.42 -9.71 6.44
CA ALA A 80 11.49 -11.16 6.48
C ALA A 80 10.13 -11.73 6.87
N THR A 81 9.63 -12.67 6.07
CA THR A 81 8.44 -13.45 6.44
C THR A 81 8.91 -14.65 7.24
N SER A 82 8.40 -14.84 8.46
CA SER A 82 8.62 -16.07 9.20
C SER A 82 7.88 -17.22 8.51
N VAL A 83 8.59 -18.32 8.24
CA VAL A 83 7.96 -19.58 7.86
C VAL A 83 7.52 -20.23 9.17
N ALA A 84 6.20 -20.40 9.34
CA ALA A 84 5.63 -21.17 10.43
C ALA A 84 5.72 -22.67 10.13
#